data_AF-A0A512J9M0-F1
#
_entry.id   AF-A0A512J9M0-F1
#
_cell.length_a   1.000
_cell.length_b   1.000
_cell.length_c   1.000
_cell.angle_alpha   90.00
_cell.angle_beta   90.00
_cell.angle_gamma   90.00
#
_symmetry.space_group_name_H-M   'P 1'
#
loop_
_entity.id
_entity.type
_entity.pdbx_description
1 polymer ?
#
loop_
_entity_poly.entity_id
_entity_poly.type
_entity_poly.pdbx_seq_one_letter_code
_entity_poly.pdbx_strand_id
1 'polypeptide(L)'
;MSEDRRALATSLIEAILEDELTASNFAQAAWRIEAARSSRDAEATRWLARYHRVKALENRGRLAALGTETGWDFFNTVKPGP
;
A
#
# COMPACT_ATOMS: atom_id res chain seq x y z
N MET A 1 -3.81 23.75 3.83
CA MET A 1 -2.81 22.88 3.18
C MET A 1 -2.42 23.53 1.84
N SER A 2 -1.13 23.68 1.54
CA SER A 2 -0.70 24.20 0.23
C SER A 2 -1.08 23.23 -0.89
N GLU A 3 -1.19 23.74 -2.11
CA GLU A 3 -1.52 22.95 -3.30
C GLU A 3 -0.52 21.80 -3.51
N ASP A 4 0.77 22.07 -3.35
CA ASP A 4 1.84 21.07 -3.43
C ASP A 4 1.66 19.93 -2.42
N ARG A 5 1.24 20.25 -1.19
CA ARG A 5 1.00 19.22 -0.16
C ARG A 5 -0.24 18.39 -0.47
N ARG A 6 -1.27 18.99 -1.08
CA ARG A 6 -2.44 18.24 -1.56
C ARG A 6 -2.06 17.29 -2.68
N ALA A 7 -1.28 17.75 -3.66
CA ALA A 7 -0.80 16.93 -4.76
C ALA A 7 0.07 15.76 -4.26
N LEU A 8 0.96 16.03 -3.30
CA LEU A 8 1.76 15.00 -2.66
C LEU A 8 0.90 13.96 -1.92
N ALA A 9 -0.10 14.40 -1.14
CA ALA A 9 -1.01 13.48 -0.45
C ALA A 9 -1.77 12.58 -1.43
N THR A 10 -2.29 13.15 -2.53
CA THR A 10 -2.97 12.38 -3.59
C THR A 10 -2.02 11.35 -4.20
N SER A 11 -0.81 11.74 -4.58
CA SER A 11 0.19 10.83 -5.16
C SER A 11 0.57 9.69 -4.20
N LEU A 12 0.69 9.98 -2.90
CA LEU A 12 0.94 8.95 -1.89
C LEU A 12 -0.23 7.96 -1.77
N ILE A 13 -1.48 8.46 -1.79
CA ILE A 13 -2.68 7.61 -1.75
C ILE A 13 -2.73 6.70 -2.98
N GLU A 14 -2.50 7.24 -4.18
CA GLU A 14 -2.47 6.48 -5.43
C GLU A 14 -1.39 5.38 -5.37
N ALA A 15 -0.18 5.73 -4.94
CA ALA A 15 0.91 4.76 -4.79
C ALA A 15 0.60 3.65 -3.78
N ILE A 16 -0.06 3.98 -2.66
CA ILE A 16 -0.52 2.97 -1.68
C ILE A 16 -1.48 1.99 -2.35
N LEU A 17 -2.49 2.49 -3.05
CA LEU A 17 -3.51 1.66 -3.70
C LEU A 17 -2.90 0.76 -4.80
N GLU A 18 -1.99 1.32 -5.61
CA GLU A 18 -1.28 0.58 -6.64
C GLU A 18 -0.41 -0.54 -6.05
N ASP A 19 0.35 -0.26 -5.01
CA ASP A 19 1.19 -1.26 -4.33
C ASP A 19 0.34 -2.35 -3.68
N GLU A 20 -0.79 -2.02 -3.04
CA GLU A 20 -1.68 -3.01 -2.43
C GLU A 20 -2.35 -3.92 -3.48
N LEU A 21 -2.83 -3.35 -4.59
CA LEU A 21 -3.37 -4.10 -5.70
C LEU A 21 -2.32 -5.03 -6.30
N THR A 22 -1.11 -4.52 -6.53
CA THR A 22 0.01 -5.29 -7.10
C THR A 22 0.44 -6.42 -6.17
N ALA A 23 0.52 -6.16 -4.86
CA ALA A 23 0.80 -7.19 -3.87
C ALA A 23 -0.27 -8.30 -3.86
N SER A 24 -1.54 -7.93 -4.00
CA SER A 24 -2.66 -8.89 -4.09
C SER A 24 -2.53 -9.76 -5.35
N ASN A 25 -2.24 -9.15 -6.50
CA ASN A 25 -2.04 -9.86 -7.77
C ASN A 25 -0.90 -10.86 -7.69
N PHE A 26 0.26 -10.47 -7.12
CA PHE A 26 1.37 -11.39 -6.92
C PHE A 26 1.04 -12.50 -5.93
N ALA A 27 0.32 -12.22 -4.85
CA ALA A 27 -0.10 -13.26 -3.91
C ALA A 27 -1.02 -14.30 -4.59
N GLN A 28 -1.96 -13.84 -5.42
CA GLN A 28 -2.82 -14.73 -6.20
C GLN A 28 -2.03 -15.53 -7.25
N ALA A 29 -1.07 -14.89 -7.93
CA ALA A 29 -0.20 -15.56 -8.89
C ALA A 29 0.65 -16.65 -8.20
N ALA A 30 1.22 -16.37 -7.03
CA ALA A 30 1.98 -17.34 -6.27
C ALA A 30 1.15 -18.57 -5.90
N TRP A 31 -0.11 -18.38 -5.51
CA TRP A 31 -1.04 -19.49 -5.23
C TRP A 31 -1.29 -20.35 -6.47
N ARG A 32 -1.49 -19.74 -7.64
CA ARG A 32 -1.66 -20.47 -8.91
C ARG A 32 -0.40 -21.24 -9.31
N ILE A 33 0.77 -20.65 -9.13
CA ILE A 33 2.08 -21.27 -9.45
C ILE A 33 2.35 -22.47 -8.53
N GLU A 34 2.04 -22.35 -7.25
CA GLU A 34 2.16 -23.45 -6.29
C GLU A 34 1.21 -24.60 -6.63
N ALA A 35 -0.02 -24.29 -7.05
CA ALA A 35 -0.96 -25.29 -7.55
C ALA A 35 -0.44 -26.01 -8.81
N ALA A 36 0.37 -25.34 -9.63
CA ALA A 36 1.09 -25.92 -10.77
C ALA A 36 2.39 -26.66 -10.39
N ARG A 37 2.64 -26.86 -9.09
CA ARG A 37 3.79 -27.59 -8.50
C ARG A 37 5.17 -26.95 -8.73
N SER A 38 5.25 -25.64 -8.97
CA SER A 38 6.53 -24.92 -8.93
C SER A 38 6.69 -24.15 -7.60
N SER A 39 7.30 -24.78 -6.60
CA SER A 39 7.49 -24.17 -5.28
C SER A 39 8.45 -22.98 -5.30
N ARG A 40 9.54 -23.08 -6.07
CA ARG A 40 10.55 -22.02 -6.21
C ARG A 40 9.97 -20.75 -6.83
N ASP A 41 9.20 -20.89 -7.91
CA ASP A 41 8.61 -19.74 -8.59
C ASP A 41 7.48 -19.13 -7.75
N ALA A 42 6.72 -19.95 -7.01
CA ALA A 42 5.75 -19.47 -6.05
C ALA A 42 6.41 -18.65 -4.94
N GLU A 43 7.56 -19.09 -4.41
CA GLU A 43 8.31 -18.35 -3.41
C GLU A 43 8.84 -17.01 -3.92
N ALA A 44 9.44 -17.00 -5.12
CA ALA A 44 9.88 -15.76 -5.78
C ALA A 44 8.70 -14.78 -5.97
N THR A 45 7.53 -15.30 -6.36
CA THR A 45 6.32 -14.48 -6.53
C THR A 45 5.77 -13.96 -5.19
N ARG A 46 5.84 -14.76 -4.11
CA ARG A 46 5.51 -14.27 -2.75
C ARG A 46 6.47 -13.19 -2.28
N TRP A 47 7.75 -13.26 -2.66
CA TRP A 47 8.71 -12.21 -2.35
C TRP A 47 8.32 -10.89 -3.00
N LEU A 48 7.89 -10.90 -4.27
CA LEU A 48 7.35 -9.71 -4.95
C LEU A 48 6.09 -9.16 -4.24
N ALA A 49 5.18 -10.05 -3.82
CA ALA A 49 4.01 -9.65 -3.05
C ALA A 49 4.37 -8.99 -1.71
N ARG A 50 5.43 -9.45 -1.03
CA ARG A 50 5.92 -8.83 0.22
C ARG A 50 6.58 -7.49 -0.06
N TYR A 51 7.37 -7.39 -1.12
CA TYR A 51 8.03 -6.14 -1.53
C TYR A 51 7.01 -5.01 -1.68
N HIS A 52 5.94 -5.21 -2.45
CA HIS A 52 4.91 -4.19 -2.64
C HIS A 52 4.14 -3.86 -1.35
N ARG A 53 3.90 -4.83 -0.45
CA ARG A 53 3.31 -4.53 0.86
C ARG A 53 4.20 -3.61 1.70
N VAL A 54 5.52 -3.79 1.64
CA VAL A 54 6.47 -2.89 2.32
C VAL A 54 6.41 -1.49 1.70
N LYS A 55 6.37 -1.38 0.37
CA LYS A 55 6.22 -0.09 -0.32
C LYS A 55 4.92 0.65 0.06
N ALA A 56 3.79 -0.05 0.10
CA ALA A 56 2.53 0.52 0.58
C ALA A 56 2.64 1.01 2.03
N LEU A 57 3.29 0.24 2.91
CA LEU A 57 3.50 0.62 4.31
C LEU A 57 4.40 1.86 4.45
N GLU A 58 5.48 1.94 3.68
CA GLU A 58 6.35 3.12 3.62
C GLU A 58 5.57 4.38 3.19
N ASN A 59 4.74 4.26 2.15
CA ASN A 59 3.94 5.38 1.66
C ASN A 59 2.85 5.78 2.67
N ARG A 60 2.24 4.82 3.39
CA ARG A 60 1.35 5.13 4.53
C ARG A 60 2.06 5.90 5.64
N GLY A 61 3.28 5.50 5.99
CA GLY A 61 4.10 6.21 6.97
C GLY A 61 4.39 7.66 6.54
N ARG A 62 4.74 7.86 5.26
CA ARG A 62 4.94 9.20 4.69
C ARG A 62 3.66 10.03 4.70
N LEU A 63 2.53 9.43 4.36
CA LEU A 63 1.23 10.12 4.39
C LEU A 63 0.83 10.53 5.81
N ALA A 64 1.08 9.66 6.81
CA ALA A 64 0.84 9.97 8.21
C ALA A 64 1.74 11.11 8.73
N ALA A 65 3.01 11.13 8.33
CA ALA A 65 3.93 12.22 8.64
C ALA A 65 3.46 13.54 8.01
N LEU A 66 3.05 13.53 6.74
CA LEU A 66 2.49 14.69 6.05
C LEU A 66 1.22 15.22 6.74
N GLY A 67 0.34 14.33 7.21
CA GLY A 67 -0.83 14.68 8.00
C GLY A 67 -0.45 15.39 9.31
N THR A 68 0.51 14.84 10.05
CA THR A 68 1.02 15.41 11.30
C THR A 68 1.60 16.81 11.09
N GLU A 69 2.42 17.00 10.05
CA GLU A 69 3.04 18.30 9.70
C GLU A 69 2.04 19.37 9.26
N THR A 70 0.85 18.96 8.81
CA THR A 70 -0.20 19.87 8.31
C THR A 70 -1.33 20.10 9.30
N GLY A 71 -1.28 19.47 10.47
CA GLY A 71 -2.39 19.46 11.43
C GLY A 71 -3.62 18.70 10.90
N TRP A 72 -3.42 17.84 9.89
CA TRP A 72 -4.46 17.07 9.23
C TRP A 72 -4.41 15.63 9.72
N ASP A 73 -5.35 15.29 10.60
CA ASP A 73 -5.41 13.97 11.20
C ASP A 73 -6.35 13.08 10.38
N PHE A 74 -5.79 12.34 9.42
CA PHE A 74 -6.56 11.43 8.56
C PHE A 74 -7.32 10.35 9.35
N PHE A 75 -6.89 10.06 10.58
CA PHE A 75 -7.54 9.09 11.47
C PHE A 75 -8.84 9.59 12.09
N ASN A 76 -9.14 10.89 12.03
CA ASN A 76 -10.32 11.49 12.68
C ASN A 76 -11.58 11.60 11.78
N THR A 77 -11.55 11.09 10.54
CA THR A 77 -12.71 11.14 9.63
C THR A 77 -13.64 9.92 9.72
N VAL A 78 -13.33 8.93 10.55
CA VAL A 78 -14.21 7.77 10.81
C VAL A 78 -14.43 7.57 12.31
N LYS A 79 -15.08 8.54 12.96
CA LYS A 79 -15.98 8.16 14.05
C LYS A 79 -17.33 7.85 13.41
N PRO A 80 -17.80 6.59 13.38
CA PRO A 80 -19.23 6.38 13.27
C PRO A 80 -19.87 7.10 14.46
N GLY A 81 -20.86 7.97 14.19
CA GLY A 81 -21.71 8.52 15.23
C GLY A 81 -22.39 7.39 16.03
N PRO A 82 -22.87 7.71 17.26
CA PRO A 82 -23.42 6.71 18.18
C PRO A 82 -24.55 5.87 17.57
#